data_AF-A0AA96XZH3-F1
#
_entry.id   AF-A0AA96XZH3-F1
#
_cell.length_a   1.000
_cell.length_b   1.000
_cell.length_c   1.000
_cell.angle_alpha   90.00
_cell.angle_beta   90.00
_cell.angle_gamma   90.00
#
_symmetry.space_group_name_H-M   'P 1'
#
loop_
_entity.id
_entity.type
_entity.pdbx_description
1 polymer ?
#
loop_
_entity_poly.entity_id
_entity_poly.type
_entity_poly.pdbx_seq_one_letter_code
_entity_poly.pdbx_strand_id
1 'polypeptide(L)'
;MKYEIAEKYGCTIIYGMIPVTELCAVMAKAAEGAVMSPLLAKRLGANTVFGTPAALEQLVADPDTRATSKLLTKELRGDFPLSDKAIIWLEEGERGASSESMFQRFTGMPGLEEGNYPHDLSDLRRCRLLLEQVPEFAILLPQMRDVSLVWERLVERWEYICEAMDEDSPDWRNGNFGSDNWHANHLLRTAIQGSPPPLV
;
A
#
# COMPACT_ATOMS: atom_id res chain seq x y z
N MET A 1 -27.51 14.92 0.87
CA MET A 1 -27.31 13.48 1.12
C MET A 1 -25.82 13.25 1.32
N LYS A 2 -25.38 12.44 2.30
CA LYS A 2 -23.96 12.34 2.69
C LYS A 2 -23.25 11.09 2.16
N TYR A 3 -23.88 10.33 1.27
CA TYR A 3 -23.22 9.27 0.54
C TYR A 3 -23.87 9.05 -0.85
N GLU A 4 -23.13 8.43 -1.74
CA GLU A 4 -23.50 8.04 -3.09
C GLU A 4 -23.03 6.59 -3.32
N ILE A 5 -23.85 5.78 -3.99
CA ILE A 5 -23.49 4.43 -4.41
C ILE A 5 -23.55 4.40 -5.94
N ALA A 6 -22.43 4.07 -6.56
CA ALA A 6 -22.32 3.87 -8.00
C ALA A 6 -22.04 2.40 -8.30
N GLU A 7 -22.53 1.93 -9.46
CA GLU A 7 -22.26 0.59 -9.98
C GLU A 7 -21.54 0.68 -11.33
N LYS A 8 -20.48 -0.10 -11.51
CA LYS A 8 -19.72 -0.15 -12.77
C LYS A 8 -19.07 -1.51 -12.96
N TYR A 9 -19.29 -2.16 -14.11
CA TYR A 9 -18.82 -3.53 -14.42
C TYR A 9 -19.18 -4.59 -13.36
N GLY A 10 -20.26 -4.37 -12.58
CA GLY A 10 -20.62 -5.25 -11.46
C GLY A 10 -19.84 -4.99 -10.17
N CYS A 11 -18.99 -3.96 -10.13
CA CYS A 11 -18.43 -3.42 -8.89
C CYS A 11 -19.39 -2.41 -8.25
N THR A 12 -19.45 -2.42 -6.93
CA THR A 12 -20.10 -1.39 -6.13
C THR A 12 -19.06 -0.41 -5.60
N ILE A 13 -19.31 0.88 -5.76
CA ILE A 13 -18.44 1.98 -5.35
C ILE A 13 -19.24 2.88 -4.41
N ILE A 14 -18.77 3.07 -3.18
CA ILE A 14 -19.46 3.86 -2.15
C ILE A 14 -18.63 5.10 -1.84
N TYR A 15 -19.23 6.28 -2.03
CA TYR A 15 -18.66 7.57 -1.65
C TYR A 15 -19.40 8.12 -0.44
N GLY A 16 -18.68 8.68 0.53
CA GLY A 16 -19.26 9.32 1.70
C GLY A 16 -19.62 8.35 2.84
N MET A 17 -20.23 8.91 3.88
CA MET A 17 -20.56 8.17 5.10
C MET A 17 -21.94 7.51 4.98
N ILE A 18 -21.94 6.21 4.70
CA ILE A 18 -23.13 5.36 4.66
C ILE A 18 -23.50 4.85 6.07
N PRO A 19 -24.80 4.82 6.46
CA PRO A 19 -25.22 4.17 7.69
C PRO A 19 -24.90 2.68 7.69
N VAL A 20 -24.48 2.12 8.85
CA VAL A 20 -24.06 0.71 8.96
C VAL A 20 -25.15 -0.27 8.49
N THR A 21 -26.42 0.02 8.81
CA THR A 21 -27.55 -0.81 8.38
C THR A 21 -27.69 -0.88 6.86
N GLU A 22 -27.42 0.22 6.17
CA GLU A 22 -27.49 0.30 4.72
C GLU A 22 -26.24 -0.32 4.07
N LEU A 23 -25.06 -0.13 4.68
CA LEU A 23 -23.85 -0.82 4.27
C LEU A 23 -24.04 -2.34 4.31
N CYS A 24 -24.61 -2.88 5.40
CA CYS A 24 -24.93 -4.30 5.50
C CYS A 24 -25.88 -4.77 4.39
N ALA A 25 -26.92 -3.98 4.09
CA ALA A 25 -27.88 -4.32 3.03
C ALA A 25 -27.25 -4.30 1.62
N VAL A 26 -26.30 -3.40 1.38
CA VAL A 26 -25.53 -3.30 0.13
C VAL A 26 -24.57 -4.48 0.01
N MET A 27 -23.80 -4.76 1.06
CA MET A 27 -22.85 -5.88 1.07
C MET A 27 -23.54 -7.25 1.00
N ALA A 28 -24.74 -7.40 1.56
CA ALA A 28 -25.53 -8.63 1.45
C ALA A 28 -25.96 -8.96 0.01
N LYS A 29 -25.91 -7.98 -0.91
CA LYS A 29 -26.18 -8.17 -2.34
C LYS A 29 -24.92 -8.40 -3.17
N ALA A 30 -23.74 -8.43 -2.55
CA ALA A 30 -22.50 -8.68 -3.26
C ALA A 30 -22.53 -10.04 -3.95
N ALA A 31 -21.97 -10.10 -5.16
CA ALA A 31 -21.82 -11.36 -5.88
C ALA A 31 -20.96 -12.35 -5.08
N GLU A 32 -21.20 -13.65 -5.26
CA GLU A 32 -20.38 -14.69 -4.64
C GLU A 32 -18.90 -14.51 -5.04
N GLY A 33 -18.00 -14.63 -4.05
CA GLY A 33 -16.56 -14.40 -4.26
C GLY A 33 -16.16 -12.93 -4.43
N ALA A 34 -17.05 -11.97 -4.19
CA ALA A 34 -16.70 -10.56 -4.20
C ALA A 34 -15.67 -10.22 -3.09
N VAL A 35 -14.71 -9.39 -3.45
CA VAL A 35 -13.65 -8.90 -2.56
C VAL A 35 -13.64 -7.38 -2.58
N MET A 36 -13.12 -6.79 -1.51
CA MET A 36 -12.88 -5.34 -1.46
C MET A 36 -11.58 -4.98 -2.18
N SER A 37 -11.55 -3.82 -2.82
CA SER A 37 -10.35 -3.23 -3.41
C SER A 37 -10.03 -1.87 -2.77
N PRO A 38 -9.22 -1.85 -1.71
CA PRO A 38 -8.76 -0.61 -1.09
C PRO A 38 -7.99 0.30 -2.07
N LEU A 39 -7.25 -0.29 -3.01
CA LEU A 39 -6.50 0.45 -4.01
C LEU A 39 -7.44 1.23 -4.94
N LEU A 40 -8.48 0.58 -5.47
CA LEU A 40 -9.48 1.26 -6.31
C LEU A 40 -10.29 2.28 -5.52
N ALA A 41 -10.62 2.00 -4.25
CA ALA A 41 -11.27 2.96 -3.39
C ALA A 41 -10.44 4.25 -3.25
N LYS A 42 -9.15 4.12 -2.94
CA LYS A 42 -8.23 5.27 -2.90
C LYS A 42 -8.11 5.97 -4.26
N ARG A 43 -7.95 5.21 -5.36
CA ARG A 43 -7.81 5.77 -6.72
C ARG A 43 -9.01 6.66 -7.09
N LEU A 44 -10.22 6.16 -6.82
CA LEU A 44 -11.47 6.87 -7.12
C LEU A 44 -11.82 7.94 -6.07
N GLY A 45 -11.13 7.96 -4.93
CA GLY A 45 -11.53 8.76 -3.77
C GLY A 45 -12.88 8.33 -3.19
N ALA A 46 -13.18 7.04 -3.28
CA ALA A 46 -14.31 6.37 -2.66
C ALA A 46 -13.94 5.87 -1.26
N ASN A 47 -14.94 5.64 -0.41
CA ASN A 47 -14.75 5.00 0.89
C ASN A 47 -14.57 3.50 0.75
N THR A 48 -15.34 2.87 -0.15
CA THR A 48 -15.32 1.42 -0.37
C THR A 48 -15.53 1.11 -1.85
N VAL A 49 -14.77 0.15 -2.36
CA VAL A 49 -15.00 -0.49 -3.67
C VAL A 49 -14.96 -1.99 -3.47
N PHE A 50 -15.94 -2.72 -4.00
CA PHE A 50 -15.93 -4.18 -3.99
C PHE A 50 -16.61 -4.77 -5.22
N GLY A 51 -16.21 -5.97 -5.60
CA GLY A 51 -16.70 -6.70 -6.77
C GLY A 51 -16.01 -8.06 -6.90
N THR A 52 -16.40 -8.88 -7.87
CA THR A 52 -15.65 -10.11 -8.18
C THR A 52 -14.27 -9.75 -8.73
N PRO A 53 -13.25 -10.63 -8.63
CA PRO A 53 -11.92 -10.35 -9.18
C PRO A 53 -11.95 -9.90 -10.65
N ALA A 54 -12.72 -10.60 -11.50
CA ALA A 54 -12.88 -10.24 -12.91
C ALA A 54 -13.54 -8.86 -13.13
N ALA A 55 -14.51 -8.50 -12.28
CA ALA A 55 -15.15 -7.17 -12.35
C ALA A 55 -14.18 -6.05 -11.95
N LEU A 56 -13.37 -6.30 -10.92
CA LEU A 56 -12.35 -5.36 -10.46
C LEU A 56 -11.25 -5.17 -11.51
N GLU A 57 -10.82 -6.23 -12.18
CA GLU A 57 -9.87 -6.16 -13.30
C GLU A 57 -10.40 -5.31 -14.45
N GLN A 58 -11.69 -5.48 -14.82
CA GLN A 58 -12.32 -4.62 -15.83
C GLN A 58 -12.38 -3.16 -15.39
N LEU A 59 -12.70 -2.90 -14.13
CA LEU A 59 -12.72 -1.55 -13.58
C LEU A 59 -11.31 -0.91 -13.55
N VAL A 60 -10.26 -1.69 -13.28
CA VAL A 60 -8.86 -1.23 -13.35
C VAL A 60 -8.46 -0.85 -14.78
N ALA A 61 -8.86 -1.66 -15.76
CA ALA A 61 -8.49 -1.49 -17.17
C ALA A 61 -9.25 -0.35 -17.88
N ASP A 62 -10.31 0.16 -17.27
CA ASP A 62 -11.15 1.20 -17.85
C ASP A 62 -10.45 2.58 -17.90
N PRO A 63 -10.32 3.20 -19.08
CA PRO A 63 -9.66 4.49 -19.25
C PRO A 63 -10.29 5.63 -18.44
N ASP A 64 -11.62 5.64 -18.27
CA ASP A 64 -12.31 6.69 -17.50
C ASP A 64 -11.99 6.59 -16.00
N THR A 65 -11.88 5.37 -15.49
CA THR A 65 -11.47 5.09 -14.11
C THR A 65 -10.04 5.54 -13.84
N ARG A 66 -9.15 5.44 -14.84
CA ARG A 66 -7.80 5.99 -14.76
C ARG A 66 -7.80 7.52 -14.81
N ALA A 67 -8.55 8.11 -15.75
CA ALA A 67 -8.64 9.56 -15.93
C ALA A 67 -9.26 10.29 -14.73
N THR A 68 -10.12 9.62 -13.97
CA THR A 68 -10.77 10.15 -12.76
C THR A 68 -9.98 9.90 -11.47
N SER A 69 -8.76 9.35 -11.58
CA SER A 69 -7.89 9.11 -10.42
C SER A 69 -7.65 10.42 -9.65
N LYS A 70 -8.22 10.53 -8.45
CA LYS A 70 -8.03 11.73 -7.61
C LYS A 70 -6.57 11.90 -7.23
N LEU A 71 -5.83 10.79 -7.13
CA LEU A 71 -4.41 10.75 -6.77
C LEU A 71 -3.51 11.55 -7.73
N LEU A 72 -3.95 11.75 -8.98
CA LEU A 72 -3.20 12.53 -9.99
C LEU A 72 -3.79 13.90 -10.29
N THR A 73 -4.84 14.31 -9.57
CA THR A 73 -5.38 15.67 -9.74
C THR A 73 -4.28 16.68 -9.44
N LYS A 74 -4.24 17.75 -10.25
CA LYS A 74 -3.26 18.83 -10.09
C LYS A 74 -3.28 19.41 -8.67
N GLU A 75 -4.42 19.33 -7.99
CA GLU A 75 -4.63 19.74 -6.60
C GLU A 75 -3.90 18.85 -5.59
N LEU A 76 -3.82 17.53 -5.79
CA LEU A 76 -3.12 16.61 -4.89
C LEU A 76 -1.61 16.55 -5.17
N ARG A 77 -1.21 16.56 -6.44
CA ARG A 77 0.23 16.54 -6.82
C ARG A 77 0.92 17.90 -6.65
N GLY A 78 0.17 19.00 -6.59
CA GLY A 78 0.72 20.36 -6.54
C GLY A 78 1.83 20.58 -7.58
N ASP A 79 2.95 21.13 -7.11
CA ASP A 79 4.20 21.29 -7.87
C ASP A 79 5.25 20.21 -7.52
N PHE A 80 4.86 19.10 -6.86
CA PHE A 80 5.80 18.04 -6.49
C PHE A 80 6.20 17.24 -7.74
N PRO A 81 7.47 17.30 -8.18
CA PRO A 81 7.91 16.59 -9.37
C PRO A 81 8.00 15.08 -9.07
N LEU A 82 7.02 14.32 -9.55
CA LEU A 82 7.04 12.87 -9.52
C LEU A 82 7.59 12.32 -10.84
N SER A 83 8.40 11.28 -10.77
CA SER A 83 8.78 10.50 -11.95
C SER A 83 7.58 9.71 -12.48
N ASP A 84 7.64 9.28 -13.74
CA ASP A 84 6.62 8.40 -14.33
C ASP A 84 6.45 7.11 -13.51
N LYS A 85 7.53 6.56 -12.95
CA LYS A 85 7.48 5.38 -12.09
C LYS A 85 6.76 5.64 -10.77
N ALA A 86 7.03 6.77 -10.13
CA ALA A 86 6.33 7.17 -8.91
C ALA A 86 4.83 7.40 -9.17
N ILE A 87 4.49 7.98 -10.32
CA ILE A 87 3.10 8.13 -10.79
C ILE A 87 2.43 6.76 -10.96
N ILE A 88 3.08 5.84 -11.68
CA ILE A 88 2.54 4.49 -11.90
C ILE A 88 2.38 3.75 -10.58
N TRP A 89 3.33 3.86 -9.64
CA TRP A 89 3.19 3.25 -8.32
C TRP A 89 1.99 3.81 -7.54
N LEU A 90 1.75 5.13 -7.58
CA LEU A 90 0.57 5.71 -6.93
C LEU A 90 -0.74 5.18 -7.51
N GLU A 91 -0.79 5.00 -8.84
CA GLU A 91 -1.98 4.51 -9.52
C GLU A 91 -2.20 3.02 -9.27
N GLU A 92 -1.17 2.20 -9.50
CA GLU A 92 -1.26 0.76 -9.73
C GLU A 92 -0.49 -0.08 -8.71
N GLY A 93 0.43 0.53 -7.96
CA GLY A 93 1.26 -0.15 -6.98
C GLY A 93 0.45 -0.75 -5.83
N GLU A 94 1.00 -1.80 -5.23
CA GLU A 94 0.47 -2.33 -3.98
C GLU A 94 0.86 -1.43 -2.80
N ARG A 95 -0.13 -0.75 -2.22
CA ARG A 95 0.10 0.29 -1.20
C ARG A 95 -0.38 -0.15 0.18
N GLY A 96 0.41 0.20 1.18
CA GLY A 96 0.11 0.12 2.61
C GLY A 96 0.59 1.39 3.32
N ALA A 97 0.20 1.55 4.58
CA ALA A 97 0.50 2.78 5.32
C ALA A 97 2.00 3.05 5.44
N SER A 98 2.80 2.00 5.70
CA SER A 98 4.26 2.08 5.76
C SER A 98 4.91 2.52 4.43
N SER A 99 4.46 1.96 3.31
CA SER A 99 4.96 2.34 1.98
C SER A 99 4.50 3.74 1.55
N GLU A 100 3.29 4.15 1.95
CA GLU A 100 2.81 5.52 1.72
C GLU A 100 3.58 6.54 2.56
N SER A 101 3.99 6.19 3.78
CA SER A 101 4.92 7.00 4.59
C SER A 101 6.29 7.16 3.96
N MET A 102 6.82 6.11 3.34
CA MET A 102 8.05 6.24 2.53
C MET A 102 7.83 7.19 1.35
N PHE A 103 6.75 6.99 0.59
CA PHE A 103 6.44 7.81 -0.58
C PHE A 103 6.30 9.30 -0.20
N GLN A 104 5.54 9.60 0.85
CA GLN A 104 5.37 10.97 1.36
C GLN A 104 6.72 11.56 1.80
N ARG A 105 7.54 10.81 2.53
CA ARG A 105 8.86 11.28 2.97
C ARG A 105 9.77 11.61 1.78
N PHE A 106 9.78 10.77 0.76
CA PHE A 106 10.67 10.91 -0.41
C PHE A 106 10.24 12.01 -1.38
N THR A 107 8.95 12.28 -1.48
CA THR A 107 8.40 13.22 -2.46
C THR A 107 7.93 14.55 -1.86
N GLY A 108 7.67 14.58 -0.55
CA GLY A 108 7.00 15.69 0.12
C GLY A 108 5.50 15.80 -0.21
N MET A 109 4.93 14.86 -0.99
CA MET A 109 3.53 14.91 -1.40
C MET A 109 2.61 14.73 -0.17
N PRO A 110 1.77 15.73 0.18
CA PRO A 110 0.89 15.65 1.33
C PRO A 110 -0.32 14.75 1.06
N GLY A 111 -1.04 14.39 2.12
CA GLY A 111 -2.30 13.62 2.01
C GLY A 111 -2.12 12.10 1.91
N LEU A 112 -0.90 11.63 2.16
CA LEU A 112 -0.59 10.22 2.39
C LEU A 112 -0.42 9.96 3.89
N GLU A 113 -0.08 8.73 4.23
CA GLU A 113 0.18 8.29 5.60
C GLU A 113 1.54 8.83 6.08
N GLU A 114 1.62 9.36 7.29
CA GLU A 114 2.88 9.89 7.86
C GLU A 114 3.31 9.09 9.08
N GLY A 115 4.60 8.78 9.19
CA GLY A 115 5.19 8.15 10.37
C GLY A 115 4.94 6.64 10.53
N ASN A 116 4.06 6.04 9.73
CA ASN A 116 3.81 4.61 9.75
C ASN A 116 5.06 3.82 9.31
N TYR A 117 5.18 2.60 9.81
CA TYR A 117 6.32 1.71 9.56
C TYR A 117 5.82 0.26 9.37
N PRO A 118 6.61 -0.64 8.76
CA PRO A 118 6.18 -2.02 8.59
C PRO A 118 6.06 -2.74 9.94
N HIS A 119 4.90 -3.35 10.23
CA HIS A 119 4.65 -4.12 11.45
C HIS A 119 4.83 -5.62 11.25
N ASP A 120 4.77 -6.09 10.01
CA ASP A 120 4.98 -7.48 9.61
C ASP A 120 5.64 -7.60 8.22
N LEU A 121 5.87 -8.83 7.76
CA LEU A 121 6.49 -9.10 6.46
C LEU A 121 5.62 -8.67 5.27
N SER A 122 4.30 -8.59 5.43
CA SER A 122 3.38 -8.10 4.39
C SER A 122 3.49 -6.59 4.22
N ASP A 123 3.65 -5.86 5.32
CA ASP A 123 3.97 -4.43 5.28
C ASP A 123 5.35 -4.18 4.68
N LEU A 124 6.36 -4.94 5.11
CA LEU A 124 7.72 -4.82 4.59
C LEU A 124 7.77 -5.13 3.09
N ARG A 125 7.06 -6.16 2.65
CA ARG A 125 6.91 -6.50 1.23
C ARG A 125 6.43 -5.30 0.42
N ARG A 126 5.39 -4.60 0.87
CA ARG A 126 4.86 -3.42 0.15
C ARG A 126 5.88 -2.29 0.09
N CYS A 127 6.66 -2.09 1.14
CA CYS A 127 7.79 -1.16 1.13
C CYS A 127 8.89 -1.60 0.13
N ARG A 128 9.25 -2.88 0.08
CA ARG A 128 10.23 -3.41 -0.89
C ARG A 128 9.74 -3.26 -2.33
N LEU A 129 8.48 -3.59 -2.61
CA LEU A 129 7.87 -3.42 -3.94
C LEU A 129 7.88 -1.96 -4.41
N LEU A 130 7.66 -1.00 -3.51
CA LEU A 130 7.83 0.43 -3.82
C LEU A 130 9.25 0.72 -4.32
N LEU A 131 10.27 0.26 -3.60
CA LEU A 131 11.67 0.51 -3.96
C LEU A 131 12.08 -0.19 -5.26
N GLU A 132 11.52 -1.38 -5.55
CA GLU A 132 11.73 -2.08 -6.82
C GLU A 132 11.06 -1.36 -7.99
N GLN A 133 9.82 -0.88 -7.79
CA GLN A 133 9.06 -0.18 -8.83
C GLN A 133 9.58 1.24 -9.10
N VAL A 134 10.14 1.90 -8.07
CA VAL A 134 10.68 3.28 -8.13
C VAL A 134 12.13 3.28 -7.63
N PRO A 135 13.11 2.80 -8.42
CA PRO A 135 14.49 2.59 -7.97
C PRO A 135 15.19 3.84 -7.44
N GLU A 136 14.82 5.04 -7.91
CA GLU A 136 15.33 6.30 -7.40
C GLU A 136 15.00 6.52 -5.91
N PHE A 137 13.96 5.89 -5.38
CA PHE A 137 13.63 5.93 -3.96
C PHE A 137 14.53 5.04 -3.10
N ALA A 138 15.16 4.01 -3.67
CA ALA A 138 16.09 3.16 -2.91
C ALA A 138 17.27 3.98 -2.37
N ILE A 139 17.73 4.97 -3.14
CA ILE A 139 18.80 5.91 -2.74
C ILE A 139 18.34 6.82 -1.60
N LEU A 140 17.03 7.08 -1.48
CA LEU A 140 16.43 7.95 -0.47
C LEU A 140 16.08 7.21 0.83
N LEU A 141 16.15 5.88 0.86
CA LEU A 141 15.84 5.08 2.04
C LEU A 141 16.53 5.58 3.34
N PRO A 142 17.79 6.06 3.33
CA PRO A 142 18.40 6.66 4.52
C PRO A 142 17.63 7.83 5.14
N GLN A 143 16.84 8.58 4.37
CA GLN A 143 16.01 9.69 4.86
C GLN A 143 14.87 9.23 5.77
N MET A 144 14.53 7.94 5.76
CA MET A 144 13.53 7.39 6.67
C MET A 144 14.01 7.42 8.12
N ARG A 145 15.33 7.45 8.39
CA ARG A 145 15.88 7.55 9.76
C ARG A 145 15.34 8.75 10.53
N ASP A 146 15.05 9.84 9.83
CA ASP A 146 14.53 11.07 10.43
C ASP A 146 13.03 11.00 10.77
N VAL A 147 12.32 9.96 10.31
CA VAL A 147 10.87 9.81 10.52
C VAL A 147 10.57 9.33 11.93
N SER A 148 11.32 8.35 12.43
CA SER A 148 11.18 7.84 13.80
C SER A 148 12.37 6.97 14.21
N LEU A 149 12.52 6.73 15.53
CA LEU A 149 13.50 5.78 16.06
C LEU A 149 13.26 4.34 15.54
N VAL A 150 12.02 4.00 15.18
CA VAL A 150 11.73 2.69 14.59
C VAL A 150 12.28 2.63 13.17
N TRP A 151 12.04 3.66 12.36
CA TRP A 151 12.61 3.73 11.02
C TRP A 151 14.13 3.81 11.03
N GLU A 152 14.74 4.49 11.99
CA GLU A 152 16.20 4.51 12.17
C GLU A 152 16.77 3.08 12.24
N ARG A 153 16.19 2.25 13.11
CA ARG A 153 16.59 0.84 13.30
C ARG A 153 16.26 -0.04 12.11
N LEU A 154 15.11 0.20 11.46
CA LEU A 154 14.73 -0.53 10.26
C LEU A 154 15.69 -0.25 9.11
N VAL A 155 16.08 1.01 8.90
CA VAL A 155 17.06 1.38 7.88
C VAL A 155 18.43 0.80 8.19
N GLU A 156 18.85 0.81 9.47
CA GLU A 156 20.12 0.20 9.89
C GLU A 156 20.19 -1.30 9.56
N ARG A 157 19.07 -2.02 9.65
CA ARG A 157 19.00 -3.48 9.45
C ARG A 157 18.35 -3.88 8.13
N TRP A 158 18.09 -2.92 7.24
CA TRP A 158 17.22 -3.14 6.08
C TRP A 158 17.72 -4.27 5.19
N GLU A 159 19.01 -4.27 4.85
CA GLU A 159 19.63 -5.28 3.99
C GLU A 159 19.51 -6.67 4.62
N TYR A 160 19.89 -6.84 5.89
CA TYR A 160 19.77 -8.12 6.60
C TYR A 160 18.34 -8.66 6.66
N ILE A 161 17.35 -7.79 6.90
CA ILE A 161 15.94 -8.22 6.91
C ILE A 161 15.51 -8.66 5.51
N CYS A 162 15.94 -7.94 4.46
CA CYS A 162 15.62 -8.28 3.07
C CYS A 162 16.27 -9.59 2.63
N GLU A 163 17.54 -9.81 2.98
CA GLU A 163 18.28 -11.05 2.71
C GLU A 163 17.61 -12.24 3.39
N ALA A 164 17.32 -12.15 4.69
CA ALA A 164 16.61 -13.19 5.42
C ALA A 164 15.23 -13.46 4.82
N MET A 165 14.52 -12.42 4.36
CA MET A 165 13.23 -12.57 3.70
C MET A 165 13.35 -13.24 2.31
N ASP A 166 14.44 -13.00 1.58
CA ASP A 166 14.70 -13.65 0.30
C ASP A 166 15.03 -15.14 0.49
N GLU A 167 15.73 -15.50 1.57
CA GLU A 167 16.04 -16.88 1.95
C GLU A 167 14.81 -17.63 2.48
N ASP A 168 14.13 -17.05 3.46
CA ASP A 168 12.97 -17.64 4.14
C ASP A 168 11.73 -17.73 3.24
N SER A 169 11.59 -16.77 2.31
CA SER A 169 10.37 -16.59 1.51
C SER A 169 10.68 -16.25 0.06
N PRO A 170 11.25 -17.15 -0.76
CA PRO A 170 11.65 -16.83 -2.14
C PRO A 170 10.52 -16.29 -3.03
N ASP A 171 9.26 -16.61 -2.69
CA ASP A 171 8.05 -16.19 -3.40
C ASP A 171 7.33 -15.00 -2.73
N TRP A 172 8.02 -14.26 -1.86
CA TRP A 172 7.43 -13.15 -1.12
C TRP A 172 6.82 -12.08 -2.04
N ARG A 173 7.32 -11.91 -3.27
CA ARG A 173 6.77 -10.96 -4.24
C ARG A 173 5.31 -11.25 -4.57
N ASN A 174 4.87 -12.51 -4.48
CA ASN A 174 3.48 -12.91 -4.68
C ASN A 174 2.67 -12.97 -3.36
N GLY A 175 3.24 -12.44 -2.26
CA GLY A 175 2.60 -12.46 -0.94
C GLY A 175 2.71 -13.81 -0.24
N ASN A 176 3.54 -14.71 -0.75
CA ASN A 176 3.75 -16.04 -0.18
C ASN A 176 5.01 -16.05 0.69
N PHE A 177 4.81 -16.06 2.00
CA PHE A 177 5.89 -16.02 2.98
C PHE A 177 6.30 -17.42 3.50
N GLY A 178 5.72 -18.50 2.98
CA GLY A 178 5.93 -19.83 3.52
C GLY A 178 5.58 -19.96 5.02
N SER A 179 5.85 -21.14 5.59
CA SER A 179 5.70 -21.39 7.04
C SER A 179 7.00 -21.16 7.82
N ASP A 180 8.14 -21.09 7.15
CA ASP A 180 9.47 -21.01 7.76
C ASP A 180 10.10 -19.62 7.54
N ASN A 181 9.38 -18.58 7.96
CA ASN A 181 9.81 -17.18 7.88
C ASN A 181 10.25 -16.57 9.21
N TRP A 182 10.65 -17.44 10.13
CA TRP A 182 11.02 -17.05 11.47
C TRP A 182 12.19 -16.06 11.47
N HIS A 183 13.17 -16.23 10.58
CA HIS A 183 14.40 -15.44 10.59
C HIS A 183 14.10 -13.98 10.20
N ALA A 184 13.44 -13.79 9.07
CA ALA A 184 13.00 -12.48 8.59
C ALA A 184 12.05 -11.80 9.58
N ASN A 185 11.08 -12.55 10.13
CA ASN A 185 10.14 -12.02 11.12
C ASN A 185 10.85 -11.59 12.40
N HIS A 186 11.79 -12.40 12.89
CA HIS A 186 12.56 -12.10 14.09
C HIS A 186 13.42 -10.84 13.90
N LEU A 187 14.12 -10.70 12.78
CA LEU A 187 14.91 -9.51 12.48
C LEU A 187 14.04 -8.25 12.39
N LEU A 188 12.89 -8.34 11.71
CA LEU A 188 11.93 -7.23 11.65
C LEU A 188 11.42 -6.84 13.04
N ARG A 189 11.00 -7.83 13.86
CA ARG A 189 10.46 -7.58 15.21
C ARG A 189 11.50 -6.98 16.14
N THR A 190 12.74 -7.47 16.11
CA THR A 190 13.82 -6.95 16.95
C THR A 190 14.21 -5.53 16.55
N ALA A 191 14.19 -5.20 15.25
CA ALA A 191 14.37 -3.83 14.77
C ALA A 191 13.28 -2.90 15.32
N ILE A 192 12.00 -3.31 15.25
CA ILE A 192 10.87 -2.54 15.77
C ILE A 192 11.00 -2.33 17.29
N GLN A 193 11.36 -3.39 18.04
CA GLN A 193 11.47 -3.33 19.50
C GLN A 193 12.73 -2.60 19.99
N GLY A 194 13.77 -2.47 19.16
CA GLY A 194 15.06 -1.93 19.57
C GLY A 194 15.95 -2.93 20.32
N SER A 195 15.65 -4.22 20.21
CA SER A 195 16.51 -5.27 20.76
C SER A 195 17.77 -5.41 19.89
N PRO A 196 18.95 -5.68 20.48
CA PRO A 196 20.16 -5.94 19.70
C PRO A 196 19.94 -7.14 18.76
N PRO A 197 20.56 -7.14 17.56
CA PRO A 197 20.50 -8.29 16.67
C PRO A 197 21.10 -9.53 17.37
N PRO A 198 20.63 -10.75 17.06
CA PRO A 198 21.26 -11.95 17.57
C PRO A 198 22.74 -11.96 17.18
N LEU A 199 23.60 -12.36 18.11
CA LEU A 199 25.01 -12.60 17.82
C LEU A 199 25.07 -13.77 16.84
N VAL A 200 25.59 -13.51 15.64
CA VAL A 200 25.89 -14.50 14.61
C VAL A 200 27.02 -15.40 15.06
#